data_AF-A0A8B7BXZ7-F1
#
_entry.id   AF-A0A8B7BXZ7-F1
#
_cell.length_a   1.000
_cell.length_b   1.000
_cell.length_c   1.000
_cell.angle_alpha   90.00
_cell.angle_beta   90.00
_cell.angle_gamma   90.00
#
_symmetry.space_group_name_H-M   'P 1'
#
loop_
_entity.id
_entity.type
_entity.pdbx_description
1 polymer ?
#
loop_
_entity_poly.entity_id
_entity_poly.type
_entity_poly.pdbx_seq_one_letter_code
_entity_poly.pdbx_strand_id
1 'polypeptide(L)'
;MSLISNLPFTSMEIRPAEYTPSKMVIYESDLSTRRLEELHRQLHSLQKEKVGRLTQVMDLSNSLNSLCLVPDTDFKQTVHEVHPSFVETEGSKNISNDSIESLATAKQRLREVKIQRMQKLQDLATTLLELWNLMDTPIEEQQLFQNVTCNIAASEHEIKEPNTLLLDFINCVEAEVLGLQQLKATKMKELVLKKKTELEELHRRTHLVAEADSETEFAIDAIEAGAIDSSLAPEQIEVQISTVEEEAFSRKDILEKVEKWLAACNEESWLEEYNRDENCYSAVRGAHFTLKHAEKAHALVKKIPAMVNALAAKITAWEKDRGIEFTYDGVSLFRLLSMLEEYTITRQEKEQERKRHRDQKRRRGQLIAEREALFGPKQSPSKLPRTSTGGSSRRPSLGGAIIQPPKPPEALHSKSTRSTKKGDGDMGALSPGQFSLNSHMAIVLKLLLFFFFIINKVVLVIDFSI
;
A
#
# COMPACT_ATOMS: atom_id res chain seq x y z
N MET A 1 61.29 57.18 -37.82
CA MET A 1 59.85 57.52 -37.90
C MET A 1 58.95 56.31 -37.64
N SER A 2 59.02 55.23 -38.43
CA SER A 2 58.16 54.03 -38.27
C SER A 2 58.18 53.39 -36.85
N LEU A 3 59.34 53.27 -36.21
CA LEU A 3 59.43 52.71 -34.85
C LEU A 3 58.77 53.57 -33.77
N ILE A 4 58.86 54.89 -33.91
CA ILE A 4 58.38 55.85 -32.91
C ILE A 4 56.84 55.93 -32.94
N SER A 5 56.21 55.69 -34.09
CA SER A 5 54.75 55.61 -34.23
C SER A 5 54.17 54.25 -33.84
N ASN A 6 54.93 53.16 -34.04
CA ASN A 6 54.44 51.80 -33.77
C ASN A 6 54.50 51.40 -32.28
N LEU A 7 55.47 51.89 -31.52
CA LEU A 7 55.62 51.58 -30.09
C LEU A 7 54.44 52.07 -29.23
N PRO A 8 53.97 53.33 -29.35
CA PRO A 8 52.82 53.81 -28.60
C PRO A 8 51.54 53.07 -28.95
N PHE A 9 51.32 52.77 -30.24
CA PHE A 9 50.14 52.07 -30.73
C PHE A 9 50.07 50.64 -30.19
N THR A 10 51.16 49.88 -30.32
CA THR A 10 51.26 48.52 -29.76
C THR A 10 51.20 48.51 -28.24
N SER A 11 51.75 49.53 -27.57
CA SER A 11 51.66 49.66 -26.11
C SER A 11 50.25 50.00 -25.62
N MET A 12 49.47 50.79 -26.37
CA MET A 12 48.08 51.13 -26.02
C MET A 12 47.14 49.94 -26.23
N GLU A 13 47.41 49.08 -27.20
CA GLU A 13 46.62 47.87 -27.46
C GLU A 13 46.82 46.79 -26.38
N ILE A 14 47.98 46.80 -25.69
CA ILE A 14 48.37 45.86 -24.64
C ILE A 14 47.99 46.36 -23.23
N ARG A 15 47.82 47.66 -23.01
CA ARG A 15 47.61 48.24 -21.66
C ARG A 15 46.16 48.71 -21.45
N PRO A 16 45.72 48.87 -20.19
CA PRO A 16 44.36 49.33 -19.87
C PRO A 16 44.03 50.68 -20.53
N ALA A 17 42.74 50.95 -20.74
CA ALA A 17 42.25 52.19 -21.34
C ALA A 17 42.71 53.48 -20.60
N GLU A 18 43.09 53.36 -19.33
CA GLU A 18 43.59 54.45 -18.48
C GLU A 18 45.11 54.68 -18.58
N TYR A 19 45.83 53.94 -19.42
CA TYR A 19 47.27 54.09 -19.58
C TYR A 19 47.62 55.38 -20.35
N THR A 20 48.06 56.41 -19.63
CA THR A 20 48.71 57.58 -20.24
C THR A 20 50.12 57.20 -20.66
N PRO A 21 50.44 57.21 -21.97
CA PRO A 21 51.79 56.91 -22.39
C PRO A 21 52.69 58.02 -21.86
N SER A 22 53.67 57.67 -21.03
CA SER A 22 54.75 58.60 -20.69
C SER A 22 55.30 59.12 -22.01
N LYS A 23 55.09 60.42 -22.27
CA LYS A 23 55.54 61.12 -23.48
C LYS A 23 57.00 60.74 -23.66
N MET A 24 57.29 59.88 -24.64
CA MET A 24 58.66 59.53 -24.97
C MET A 24 59.23 60.77 -25.65
N VAL A 25 59.72 61.72 -24.85
CA VAL A 25 60.41 62.92 -25.33
C VAL A 25 61.75 62.44 -25.85
N ILE A 26 61.77 61.99 -27.10
CA ILE A 26 62.99 61.69 -27.84
C ILE A 26 63.50 63.05 -28.29
N TYR A 27 64.47 63.62 -27.57
CA TYR A 27 65.23 64.76 -28.08
C TYR A 27 65.94 64.30 -29.36
N GLU A 28 65.71 65.02 -30.46
CA GLU A 28 66.26 64.75 -31.81
C GLU A 28 67.80 64.61 -31.83
N SER A 29 68.47 65.05 -30.76
CA SER A 29 69.92 65.10 -30.59
C SER A 29 70.56 63.81 -30.06
N ASP A 30 69.78 62.79 -29.66
CA ASP A 30 70.30 61.60 -28.93
C ASP A 30 70.09 60.26 -29.68
N LEU A 31 69.99 60.33 -31.02
CA LEU A 31 69.86 59.17 -31.93
C LEU A 31 71.20 58.44 -32.12
N SER A 32 71.75 57.87 -31.05
CA SER A 32 72.87 56.92 -31.15
C SER A 32 72.39 55.55 -31.67
N THR A 33 73.26 54.80 -32.35
CA THR A 33 72.97 53.42 -32.81
C THR A 33 72.49 52.53 -31.67
N ARG A 34 73.03 52.71 -30.47
CA ARG A 34 72.58 52.04 -29.24
C ARG A 34 71.12 52.34 -28.86
N ARG A 35 70.65 53.59 -29.02
CA ARG A 35 69.27 53.97 -28.70
C ARG A 35 68.28 53.38 -29.70
N LEU A 36 68.67 53.26 -30.97
CA LEU A 36 67.89 52.60 -32.01
C LEU A 36 67.80 51.08 -31.80
N GLU A 37 68.90 50.44 -31.41
CA GLU A 37 68.92 49.02 -31.01
C GLU A 37 68.04 48.74 -29.79
N GLU A 38 68.02 49.65 -28.80
CA GLU A 38 67.15 49.58 -27.63
C GLU A 38 65.66 49.68 -28.02
N LEU A 39 65.28 50.63 -28.88
CA LEU A 39 63.90 50.75 -29.38
C LEU A 39 63.46 49.53 -30.19
N HIS A 40 64.34 48.96 -31.01
CA HIS A 40 64.06 47.71 -31.72
C HIS A 40 63.85 46.55 -30.75
N ARG A 41 64.67 46.45 -29.68
CA ARG A 41 64.52 45.42 -28.64
C ARG A 41 63.18 45.57 -27.90
N GLN A 42 62.80 46.81 -27.57
CA GLN A 42 61.51 47.11 -26.94
C GLN A 42 60.33 46.77 -27.85
N LEU A 43 60.36 47.18 -29.12
CA LEU A 43 59.32 46.83 -30.09
C LEU A 43 59.19 45.32 -30.26
N HIS A 44 60.32 44.61 -30.39
CA HIS A 44 60.33 43.16 -30.52
C HIS A 44 59.76 42.47 -29.26
N SER A 45 60.07 42.99 -28.06
CA SER A 45 59.48 42.49 -26.81
C SER A 45 57.97 42.69 -26.73
N LEU A 46 57.47 43.87 -27.13
CA LEU A 46 56.04 44.17 -27.17
C LEU A 46 55.29 43.35 -28.23
N GLN A 47 55.90 43.12 -29.39
CA GLN A 47 55.33 42.22 -30.41
C GLN A 47 55.26 40.78 -29.92
N LYS A 48 56.31 40.29 -29.24
CA LYS A 48 56.29 38.96 -28.62
C LYS A 48 55.20 38.85 -27.55
N GLU A 49 55.03 39.88 -26.72
CA GLU A 49 53.96 39.95 -25.73
C GLU A 49 52.58 39.96 -26.38
N LYS A 50 52.36 40.77 -27.42
CA LYS A 50 51.11 40.83 -28.19
C LYS A 50 50.73 39.45 -28.74
N VAL A 51 51.66 38.74 -29.38
CA VAL A 51 51.43 37.38 -29.89
C VAL A 51 51.12 36.41 -28.75
N GLY A 52 51.85 36.51 -27.63
CA GLY A 52 51.59 35.69 -26.44
C GLY A 52 50.18 35.88 -25.88
N ARG A 53 49.74 37.13 -25.72
CA ARG A 53 48.40 37.47 -25.22
C ARG A 53 47.29 37.07 -26.18
N LEU A 54 47.50 37.25 -27.48
CA LEU A 54 46.54 36.82 -28.48
C LEU A 54 46.33 35.29 -28.43
N THR A 55 47.42 34.55 -28.26
CA THR A 55 47.39 33.08 -28.07
C THR A 55 46.59 32.73 -26.81
N GLN A 56 46.88 33.40 -25.69
CA GLN A 56 46.17 33.21 -24.42
C GLN A 56 44.66 33.48 -24.53
N VAL A 57 44.26 34.59 -25.16
CA VAL A 57 42.85 34.91 -25.41
C VAL A 57 42.17 33.84 -26.26
N MET A 58 42.86 33.32 -27.28
CA MET A 58 42.34 32.27 -28.14
C MET A 58 42.16 30.95 -27.37
N ASP A 59 43.14 30.57 -26.54
CA ASP A 59 43.07 29.35 -25.72
C ASP A 59 41.97 29.44 -24.65
N LEU A 60 41.82 30.61 -24.01
CA LEU A 60 40.75 30.86 -23.05
C LEU A 60 39.37 30.83 -23.72
N SER A 61 39.23 31.45 -24.91
CA SER A 61 37.99 31.45 -25.68
C SER A 61 37.60 30.04 -26.16
N ASN A 62 38.55 29.26 -26.68
CA ASN A 62 38.33 27.87 -27.07
C ASN A 62 37.94 27.00 -25.87
N SER A 63 38.63 27.18 -24.74
CA SER A 63 38.29 26.49 -23.49
C SER A 63 36.87 26.84 -23.03
N LEU A 64 36.50 28.13 -23.09
CA LEU A 64 35.20 28.62 -22.65
C LEU A 64 34.08 28.08 -23.57
N ASN A 65 34.31 28.03 -24.89
CA ASN A 65 33.39 27.41 -25.84
C ASN A 65 33.17 25.93 -25.50
N SER A 66 34.24 25.17 -25.23
CA SER A 66 34.12 23.76 -24.83
C SER A 66 33.35 23.56 -23.51
N LEU A 67 33.46 24.50 -22.58
CA LEU A 67 32.74 24.49 -21.31
C LEU A 67 31.26 24.87 -21.48
N CYS A 68 30.91 25.72 -22.45
CA CYS A 68 29.53 26.13 -22.72
C CYS A 68 28.66 24.99 -23.29
N LEU A 69 29.26 24.04 -24.01
CA LEU A 69 28.53 22.94 -24.67
C LEU A 69 27.89 21.95 -23.68
N VAL A 70 28.44 21.78 -22.48
CA VAL A 70 27.97 20.76 -21.52
C VAL A 70 26.73 21.20 -20.74
N PRO A 71 26.64 22.44 -20.20
CA PRO A 71 25.47 22.97 -19.52
C PRO A 71 24.50 23.72 -20.46
N ASP A 72 24.81 23.78 -21.77
CA ASP A 72 24.13 24.59 -22.80
C ASP A 72 23.94 26.04 -22.35
N THR A 73 25.06 26.68 -22.00
CA THR A 73 25.08 28.10 -21.64
C THR A 73 25.47 28.89 -22.87
N ASP A 74 24.71 29.94 -23.22
CA ASP A 74 24.96 30.70 -24.45
C ASP A 74 26.37 31.32 -24.42
N PHE A 75 27.26 30.72 -25.22
CA PHE A 75 28.63 31.16 -25.39
C PHE A 75 28.69 32.60 -25.89
N LYS A 76 27.81 32.98 -26.82
CA LYS A 76 27.80 34.34 -27.39
C LYS A 76 27.42 35.36 -26.35
N GLN A 77 26.40 35.06 -25.54
CA GLN A 77 25.99 35.91 -24.42
C GLN A 77 27.11 36.04 -23.38
N THR A 78 27.71 34.92 -22.98
CA THR A 78 28.78 34.89 -21.95
C THR A 78 30.02 35.68 -22.38
N VAL A 79 30.37 35.59 -23.67
CA VAL A 79 31.52 36.30 -24.25
C VAL A 79 31.21 37.79 -24.48
N HIS A 80 29.97 38.11 -24.86
CA HIS A 80 29.49 39.48 -25.00
C HIS A 80 29.50 40.25 -23.67
N GLU A 81 29.15 39.58 -22.56
CA GLU A 81 29.21 40.13 -21.19
C GLU A 81 30.63 40.48 -20.74
N VAL A 82 31.64 39.79 -21.30
CA VAL A 82 33.06 40.09 -21.04
C VAL A 82 33.51 41.27 -21.90
N HIS A 83 33.35 41.20 -23.23
CA HIS A 83 33.58 42.31 -24.15
C HIS A 83 32.98 42.03 -25.55
N PRO A 84 32.27 42.98 -26.19
CA PRO A 84 31.65 42.79 -27.52
C PRO A 84 32.63 42.37 -28.63
N SER A 85 33.86 42.91 -28.60
CA SER A 85 34.96 42.57 -29.53
C SER A 85 35.33 41.07 -29.63
N PHE A 86 34.89 40.23 -28.68
CA PHE A 86 35.13 38.79 -28.74
C PHE A 86 34.04 38.02 -29.51
N VAL A 87 32.90 38.66 -29.79
CA VAL A 87 31.79 38.11 -30.60
C VAL A 87 31.88 38.59 -32.05
N GLU A 88 32.36 39.81 -32.27
CA GLU A 88 32.51 40.40 -33.61
C GLU A 88 33.74 39.83 -34.34
N THR A 89 33.51 39.22 -35.51
CA THR A 89 34.56 38.61 -36.34
C THR A 89 35.46 39.65 -37.02
N GLU A 90 35.00 40.91 -37.12
CA GLU A 90 35.69 42.01 -37.80
C GLU A 90 36.13 43.08 -36.79
N GLY A 91 37.35 42.93 -36.26
CA GLY A 91 37.95 43.89 -35.32
C GLY A 91 39.19 43.33 -34.62
N SER A 92 39.99 44.20 -34.01
CA SER A 92 41.09 43.76 -33.12
C SER A 92 40.49 43.24 -31.81
N LYS A 93 40.70 41.96 -31.50
CA LYS A 93 40.32 41.37 -30.20
C LYS A 93 40.97 42.15 -29.06
N ASN A 94 40.21 42.46 -28.01
CA ASN A 94 40.77 43.12 -26.84
C ASN A 94 41.78 42.20 -26.13
N ILE A 95 43.06 42.60 -26.07
CA ILE A 95 44.16 41.86 -25.45
C ILE A 95 44.68 42.54 -24.17
N SER A 96 43.88 43.46 -23.59
CA SER A 96 44.17 44.07 -22.30
C SER A 96 44.18 43.01 -21.19
N ASN A 97 44.96 43.26 -20.14
CA ASN A 97 44.98 42.41 -18.94
C ASN A 97 43.58 42.28 -18.33
N ASP A 98 42.83 43.38 -18.26
CA ASP A 98 41.48 43.40 -17.68
C ASP A 98 40.52 42.48 -18.46
N SER A 99 40.67 42.42 -19.80
CA SER A 99 39.87 41.56 -20.66
C SER A 99 40.27 40.10 -20.56
N ILE A 100 41.56 39.80 -20.43
CA ILE A 100 42.08 38.44 -20.19
C ILE A 100 41.62 37.92 -18.81
N GLU A 101 41.69 38.76 -17.78
CA GLU A 101 41.25 38.43 -16.42
C GLU A 101 39.72 38.25 -16.36
N SER A 102 38.96 39.12 -17.05
CA SER A 102 37.50 39.00 -17.14
C SER A 102 37.09 37.71 -17.86
N LEU A 103 37.80 37.32 -18.93
CA LEU A 103 37.57 36.06 -19.65
C LEU A 103 37.93 34.84 -18.78
N ALA A 104 39.02 34.92 -18.02
CA ALA A 104 39.39 33.88 -17.04
C ALA A 104 38.35 33.75 -15.92
N THR A 105 37.81 34.87 -15.44
CA THR A 105 36.75 34.91 -14.44
C THR A 105 35.45 34.29 -14.97
N ALA A 106 35.05 34.62 -16.21
CA ALA A 106 33.89 34.02 -16.87
C ALA A 106 34.05 32.49 -17.03
N LYS A 107 35.25 32.03 -17.43
CA LYS A 107 35.58 30.60 -17.50
C LYS A 107 35.43 29.92 -16.14
N GLN A 108 35.89 30.54 -15.06
CA GLN A 108 35.79 29.99 -13.72
C GLN A 108 34.33 29.92 -13.23
N ARG A 109 33.53 30.97 -13.48
CA ARG A 109 32.09 30.96 -13.17
C ARG A 109 31.36 29.82 -13.87
N LEU A 110 31.68 29.57 -15.14
CA LEU A 110 31.06 28.50 -15.91
C LEU A 110 31.43 27.11 -15.40
N ARG A 111 32.69 26.92 -14.96
CA ARG A 111 33.12 25.70 -14.26
C ARG A 111 32.35 25.47 -12.97
N GLU A 112 32.15 26.53 -12.18
CA GLU A 112 31.37 26.45 -10.95
C GLU A 112 29.92 26.00 -11.23
N VAL A 113 29.25 26.59 -12.22
CA VAL A 113 27.90 26.16 -12.64
C VAL A 113 27.88 24.70 -13.09
N LYS A 114 28.89 24.27 -13.85
CA LYS A 114 29.03 22.87 -14.27
C LYS A 114 29.11 21.92 -13.06
N ILE A 115 29.97 22.24 -12.08
CA ILE A 115 30.16 21.44 -10.87
C ILE A 115 28.87 21.40 -10.04
N GLN A 116 28.20 22.54 -9.84
CA GLN A 116 26.95 22.61 -9.09
C GLN A 116 25.84 21.77 -9.73
N ARG A 117 25.67 21.86 -11.05
CA ARG A 117 24.68 21.05 -11.79
C ARG A 117 25.00 19.56 -11.76
N MET A 118 26.28 19.21 -11.87
CA MET A 118 26.74 17.83 -11.76
C MET A 118 26.44 17.26 -10.37
N GLN A 119 26.77 17.98 -9.31
CA GLN A 119 26.49 17.54 -7.94
C GLN A 119 24.98 17.35 -7.72
N LYS A 120 24.16 18.32 -8.13
CA LYS A 120 22.69 18.20 -8.04
C LYS A 120 22.19 16.97 -8.78
N LEU A 121 22.69 16.69 -9.98
CA LEU A 121 22.30 15.51 -10.75
C LEU A 121 22.72 14.21 -10.05
N GLN A 122 23.91 14.16 -9.44
CA GLN A 122 24.38 12.99 -8.68
C GLN A 122 23.54 12.74 -7.42
N ASP A 123 23.16 13.78 -6.69
CA ASP A 123 22.30 13.68 -5.52
C ASP A 123 20.89 13.18 -5.91
N LEU A 124 20.33 13.72 -7.00
CA LEU A 124 19.06 13.27 -7.57
C LEU A 124 19.13 11.81 -8.04
N ALA A 125 20.21 11.43 -8.73
CA ALA A 125 20.43 10.07 -9.23
C ALA A 125 20.53 9.05 -8.08
N THR A 126 21.19 9.42 -6.98
CA THR A 126 21.30 8.59 -5.78
C THR A 126 19.92 8.40 -5.14
N THR A 127 19.16 9.48 -4.98
CA THR A 127 17.79 9.45 -4.45
C THR A 127 16.87 8.60 -5.33
N LEU A 128 16.99 8.74 -6.65
CA LEU A 128 16.22 7.97 -7.63
C LEU A 128 16.48 6.47 -7.49
N LEU A 129 17.75 6.07 -7.35
CA LEU A 129 18.14 4.67 -7.14
C LEU A 129 17.60 4.12 -5.82
N GLU A 130 17.65 4.91 -4.74
CA GLU A 130 17.07 4.51 -3.45
C GLU A 130 15.56 4.31 -3.53
N LEU A 131 14.83 5.22 -4.20
CA LEU A 131 13.39 5.13 -4.41
C LEU A 131 13.02 3.92 -5.28
N TRP A 132 13.74 3.65 -6.37
CA TRP A 132 13.48 2.48 -7.20
C TRP A 132 13.71 1.17 -6.46
N ASN A 133 14.76 1.07 -5.64
CA ASN A 133 15.01 -0.11 -4.81
C ASN A 133 13.95 -0.29 -3.72
N LEU A 134 13.42 0.82 -3.18
CA LEU A 134 12.38 0.77 -2.16
C LEU A 134 11.01 0.40 -2.75
N MET A 135 10.70 0.90 -3.94
CA MET A 135 9.40 0.75 -4.61
C MET A 135 9.36 -0.42 -5.60
N ASP A 136 10.45 -1.19 -5.72
CA ASP A 136 10.63 -2.26 -6.70
C ASP A 136 10.26 -1.82 -8.14
N THR A 137 10.70 -0.62 -8.54
CA THR A 137 10.32 -0.01 -9.82
C THR A 137 10.78 -0.88 -11.02
N PRO A 138 9.92 -1.14 -12.03
CA PRO A 138 10.26 -1.96 -13.19
C PRO A 138 11.46 -1.42 -13.97
N ILE A 139 12.26 -2.32 -14.55
CA ILE A 139 13.50 -1.96 -15.28
C ILE A 139 13.22 -1.11 -16.52
N GLU A 140 12.04 -1.22 -17.13
CA GLU A 140 11.60 -0.44 -18.28
C GLU A 140 11.49 1.05 -17.95
N GLU A 141 11.01 1.37 -16.75
CA GLU A 141 10.90 2.74 -16.24
C GLU A 141 12.29 3.27 -15.84
N GLN A 142 13.13 2.41 -15.24
CA GLN A 142 14.51 2.76 -14.89
C GLN A 142 15.38 3.07 -16.13
N GLN A 143 15.12 2.38 -17.25
CA GLN A 143 15.85 2.55 -18.51
C GLN A 143 15.84 3.98 -19.04
N LEU A 144 14.76 4.73 -18.79
CA LEU A 144 14.60 6.12 -19.22
C LEU A 144 15.63 7.07 -18.59
N PHE A 145 16.24 6.67 -17.46
CA PHE A 145 17.19 7.47 -16.70
C PHE A 145 18.55 6.78 -16.52
N GLN A 146 18.90 5.80 -17.37
CA GLN A 146 20.20 5.12 -17.33
C GLN A 146 21.38 6.07 -17.52
N ASN A 147 21.22 7.08 -18.39
CA ASN A 147 22.22 8.12 -18.60
C ASN A 147 22.49 8.94 -17.33
N VAL A 148 21.52 9.08 -16.43
CA VAL A 148 21.67 9.74 -15.14
C VAL A 148 22.44 8.85 -14.17
N THR A 149 22.04 7.59 -14.06
CA THR A 149 22.60 6.65 -13.08
C THR A 149 24.03 6.21 -13.41
N CYS A 150 24.39 6.11 -14.70
CA CYS A 150 25.78 5.86 -15.13
C CYS A 150 26.76 6.98 -14.74
N ASN A 151 26.25 8.20 -14.53
CA ASN A 151 27.06 9.39 -14.22
C ASN A 151 27.18 9.70 -12.72
N ILE A 152 26.63 8.85 -11.84
CA ILE A 152 26.70 9.03 -10.38
C ILE A 152 28.15 9.16 -9.88
N ALA A 153 29.06 8.36 -10.43
CA ALA A 153 30.47 8.36 -10.03
C ALA A 153 31.38 9.15 -10.99
N ALA A 154 30.81 9.84 -11.98
CA ALA A 154 31.57 10.61 -12.96
C ALA A 154 32.17 11.87 -12.32
N SER A 155 33.39 12.20 -12.70
CA SER A 155 34.08 13.42 -12.31
C SER A 155 33.85 14.55 -13.31
N GLU A 156 34.14 15.80 -12.91
CA GLU A 156 33.95 17.00 -13.76
C GLU A 156 34.59 16.86 -15.15
N HIS A 157 35.73 16.17 -15.24
CA HIS A 157 36.49 16.03 -16.48
C HIS A 157 36.01 14.86 -17.36
N GLU A 158 35.24 13.93 -16.82
CA GLU A 158 34.65 12.80 -17.56
C GLU A 158 33.34 13.21 -18.27
N ILE A 159 32.59 14.18 -17.72
CA ILE A 159 31.39 14.72 -18.36
C ILE A 159 31.77 15.72 -19.45
N LYS A 160 32.00 15.20 -20.66
CA LYS A 160 32.31 15.97 -21.87
C LYS A 160 31.17 16.00 -22.89
N GLU A 161 30.16 15.15 -22.68
CA GLU A 161 29.03 15.01 -23.59
C GLU A 161 28.18 16.30 -23.57
N PRO A 162 27.94 16.92 -24.75
CA PRO A 162 27.12 18.12 -24.84
C PRO A 162 25.71 17.87 -24.28
N ASN A 163 25.10 18.88 -23.68
CA ASN A 163 23.72 18.84 -23.15
C ASN A 163 23.47 17.87 -21.99
N THR A 164 24.50 17.24 -21.43
CA THR A 164 24.35 16.30 -20.29
C THR A 164 23.91 17.00 -19.01
N LEU A 165 24.28 18.28 -18.84
CA LEU A 165 23.94 19.10 -17.68
C LEU A 165 22.95 20.21 -18.05
N LEU A 166 22.07 19.93 -19.02
CA LEU A 166 21.00 20.83 -19.40
C LEU A 166 20.08 21.09 -18.21
N LEU A 167 19.66 22.34 -18.03
CA LEU A 167 18.78 22.69 -16.91
C LEU A 167 17.43 21.97 -17.02
N ASP A 168 16.83 21.89 -18.21
CA ASP A 168 15.54 21.23 -18.40
C ASP A 168 15.63 19.73 -18.10
N PHE A 169 16.75 19.09 -18.43
CA PHE A 169 16.97 17.69 -18.11
C PHE A 169 17.07 17.46 -16.59
N ILE A 170 17.81 18.29 -15.88
CA ILE A 170 17.88 18.24 -14.40
C ILE A 170 16.49 18.45 -13.80
N ASN A 171 15.70 19.37 -14.33
CA ASN A 171 14.32 19.61 -13.89
C ASN A 171 13.42 18.39 -14.17
N CYS A 172 13.59 17.69 -15.30
CA CYS A 172 12.87 16.44 -15.57
C CYS A 172 13.21 15.35 -14.55
N VAL A 173 14.48 15.17 -14.21
CA VAL A 173 14.91 14.18 -13.19
C VAL A 173 14.37 14.57 -11.80
N GLU A 174 14.42 15.85 -11.45
CA GLU A 174 13.86 16.36 -10.19
C GLU A 174 12.35 16.14 -10.11
N ALA A 175 11.62 16.38 -11.21
CA ALA A 175 10.18 16.11 -11.29
C ALA A 175 9.87 14.61 -11.13
N GLU A 176 10.68 13.73 -11.71
CA GLU A 176 10.54 12.27 -11.52
C GLU A 176 10.76 11.86 -10.06
N VAL A 177 11.82 12.36 -9.42
CA VAL A 177 12.10 12.11 -8.00
C VAL A 177 10.92 12.56 -7.13
N LEU A 178 10.38 13.77 -7.38
CA LEU A 178 9.21 14.28 -6.67
C LEU A 178 7.97 13.40 -6.91
N GLY A 179 7.76 12.95 -8.16
CA GLY A 179 6.68 12.04 -8.52
C GLY A 179 6.77 10.71 -7.77
N LEU A 180 7.96 10.11 -7.71
CA LEU A 180 8.20 8.87 -6.97
C LEU A 180 8.05 9.04 -5.46
N GLN A 181 8.48 10.18 -4.90
CA GLN A 181 8.24 10.51 -3.48
C GLN A 181 6.74 10.63 -3.17
N GLN A 182 5.98 11.28 -4.05
CA GLN A 182 4.53 11.40 -3.90
C GLN A 182 3.83 10.03 -4.04
N LEU A 183 4.29 9.21 -4.99
CA LEU A 183 3.78 7.86 -5.18
C LEU A 183 4.06 6.99 -3.95
N LYS A 184 5.27 7.09 -3.37
CA LYS A 184 5.64 6.43 -2.11
C LYS A 184 4.70 6.84 -0.98
N ALA A 185 4.46 8.14 -0.79
CA ALA A 185 3.54 8.62 0.25
C ALA A 185 2.10 8.11 0.04
N THR A 186 1.62 8.11 -1.20
CA THR A 186 0.29 7.59 -1.56
C THR A 186 0.19 6.10 -1.27
N LYS A 187 1.19 5.31 -1.67
CA LYS A 187 1.26 3.86 -1.41
C LYS A 187 1.34 3.56 0.08
N MET A 188 2.06 4.38 0.84
CA MET A 188 2.13 4.24 2.28
C MET A 188 0.77 4.50 2.94
N LYS A 189 0.06 5.56 2.53
CA LYS A 189 -1.29 5.83 3.00
C LYS A 189 -2.26 4.68 2.69
N GLU A 190 -2.20 4.13 1.48
CA GLU A 190 -2.99 2.95 1.10
C GLU A 190 -2.70 1.75 2.01
N LEU A 191 -1.43 1.51 2.32
CA LEU A 191 -1.01 0.42 3.20
C LEU A 191 -1.52 0.61 4.64
N VAL A 192 -1.36 1.81 5.19
CA VAL A 192 -1.83 2.17 6.54
C VAL A 192 -3.34 2.01 6.65
N LEU A 193 -4.10 2.53 5.67
CA LEU A 193 -5.56 2.38 5.63
C LEU A 193 -5.97 0.91 5.54
N LYS A 194 -5.29 0.12 4.68
CA LYS A 194 -5.57 -1.32 4.57
C LYS A 194 -5.33 -2.04 5.90
N LYS A 195 -4.21 -1.78 6.56
CA LYS A 195 -3.87 -2.36 7.87
C LYS A 195 -4.87 -1.93 8.96
N LYS A 196 -5.32 -0.68 8.94
CA LYS A 196 -6.39 -0.20 9.81
C LYS A 196 -7.69 -0.98 9.60
N THR A 197 -8.12 -1.18 8.35
CA THR A 197 -9.34 -1.97 8.07
C THR A 197 -9.21 -3.44 8.50
N GLU A 198 -8.01 -4.01 8.39
CA GLU A 198 -7.70 -5.35 8.91
C GLU A 198 -7.83 -5.41 10.44
N LEU A 199 -7.27 -4.42 11.13
CA LEU A 199 -7.38 -4.27 12.58
C LEU A 199 -8.82 -4.09 13.06
N GLU A 200 -9.59 -3.21 12.42
CA GLU A 200 -11.02 -2.98 12.72
C GLU A 200 -11.85 -4.26 12.55
N GLU A 201 -11.57 -5.01 11.50
CA GLU A 201 -12.25 -6.27 11.23
C GLU A 201 -11.84 -7.36 12.25
N LEU A 202 -10.59 -7.38 12.71
CA LEU A 202 -10.16 -8.23 13.82
C LEU A 202 -10.84 -7.84 15.14
N HIS A 203 -10.93 -6.55 15.48
CA HIS A 203 -11.68 -6.07 16.64
C HIS A 203 -13.13 -6.52 16.60
N ARG A 204 -13.78 -6.40 15.43
CA ARG A 204 -15.16 -6.86 15.22
C ARG A 204 -15.33 -8.36 15.43
N ARG A 205 -14.43 -9.18 14.89
CA ARG A 205 -14.46 -10.64 15.07
C ARG A 205 -14.16 -11.09 16.49
N THR A 206 -13.39 -10.30 17.24
CA THR A 206 -12.99 -10.60 18.61
C THR A 206 -13.88 -9.95 19.67
N HIS A 207 -14.87 -9.15 19.23
CA HIS A 207 -15.78 -8.38 20.08
C HIS A 207 -15.04 -7.46 21.07
N LEU A 208 -13.90 -6.92 20.63
CA LEU A 208 -13.11 -5.92 21.33
C LEU A 208 -13.58 -4.51 20.95
N VAL A 209 -13.59 -3.59 21.91
CA VAL A 209 -13.84 -2.17 21.66
C VAL A 209 -12.54 -1.54 21.18
N ALA A 210 -12.56 -0.91 20.01
CA ALA A 210 -11.42 -0.13 19.52
C ALA A 210 -11.21 1.10 20.42
N GLU A 211 -9.96 1.36 20.84
CA GLU A 211 -9.58 2.65 21.41
C GLU A 211 -9.69 3.75 20.35
N ALA A 212 -10.05 4.97 20.77
CA ALA A 212 -10.42 6.05 19.86
C ALA A 212 -9.33 6.34 18.81
N ASP A 213 -9.74 6.35 17.55
CA ASP A 213 -8.94 6.45 16.31
C ASP A 213 -8.05 7.70 16.17
N SER A 214 -8.07 8.63 17.13
CA SER A 214 -7.51 9.98 16.98
C SER A 214 -6.00 10.03 16.75
N GLU A 215 -5.24 9.09 17.32
CA GLU A 215 -3.77 9.07 17.18
C GLU A 215 -3.35 8.54 15.79
N THR A 216 -4.12 7.61 15.22
CA THR A 216 -3.84 7.03 13.90
C THR A 216 -4.27 7.93 12.75
N GLU A 217 -5.36 8.69 12.90
CA GLU A 217 -5.76 9.71 11.90
C GLU A 217 -4.72 10.81 11.80
N PHE A 218 -4.19 11.28 12.94
CA PHE A 218 -3.11 12.27 12.95
C PHE A 218 -1.82 11.75 12.29
N ALA A 219 -1.52 10.46 12.42
CA ALA A 219 -0.37 9.84 11.75
C ALA A 219 -0.55 9.77 10.23
N ILE A 220 -1.76 9.53 9.72
CA ILE A 220 -2.05 9.52 8.27
C ILE A 220 -1.82 10.91 7.66
N ASP A 221 -2.36 11.95 8.31
CA ASP A 221 -2.21 13.33 7.84
C ASP A 221 -0.73 13.78 7.88
N ALA A 222 0.01 13.34 8.89
CA ALA A 222 1.44 13.63 9.01
C ALA A 222 2.31 12.89 7.98
N ILE A 223 1.91 11.71 7.51
CA ILE A 223 2.56 11.00 6.38
C ILE A 223 2.35 11.76 5.07
N GLU A 224 1.13 12.26 4.81
CA GLU A 224 0.84 13.06 3.63
C GLU A 224 1.58 14.40 3.63
N ALA A 225 1.75 15.00 4.81
CA ALA A 225 2.54 16.21 4.99
C ALA A 225 4.06 15.97 4.93
N GLY A 226 4.53 14.72 4.82
CA GLY A 226 5.95 14.36 4.82
C GLY A 226 6.66 14.62 6.15
N ALA A 227 5.91 14.72 7.26
CA ALA A 227 6.41 15.13 8.57
C ALA A 227 6.91 13.96 9.44
N ILE A 228 6.55 12.71 9.11
CA ILE A 228 6.93 11.51 9.85
C ILE A 228 7.67 10.53 8.92
N ASP A 229 8.61 9.76 9.47
CA ASP A 229 9.19 8.62 8.79
C ASP A 229 8.06 7.67 8.37
N SER A 230 7.83 7.64 7.05
CA SER A 230 6.78 6.91 6.37
C SER A 230 6.68 5.44 6.81
N SER A 231 7.76 4.84 7.32
CA SER A 231 7.81 3.45 7.77
C SER A 231 7.21 3.16 9.15
N LEU A 232 7.12 4.13 10.06
CA LEU A 232 6.78 3.86 11.47
C LEU A 232 5.29 3.58 11.70
N ALA A 233 4.40 4.27 10.98
CA ALA A 233 2.96 4.13 11.15
C ALA A 233 2.41 2.73 10.80
N PRO A 234 2.75 2.11 9.65
CA PRO A 234 2.30 0.75 9.37
C PRO A 234 2.88 -0.27 10.36
N GLU A 235 4.13 -0.09 10.83
CA GLU A 235 4.73 -0.96 11.85
C GLU A 235 3.99 -0.90 13.18
N GLN A 236 3.59 0.30 13.62
CA GLN A 236 2.80 0.47 14.84
C GLN A 236 1.44 -0.24 14.76
N ILE A 237 0.76 -0.15 13.61
CA ILE A 237 -0.51 -0.86 13.38
C ILE A 237 -0.26 -2.38 13.32
N GLU A 238 0.85 -2.83 12.74
CA GLU A 238 1.21 -4.26 12.71
C GLU A 238 1.38 -4.85 14.12
N VAL A 239 2.00 -4.08 15.02
CA VAL A 239 2.12 -4.46 16.44
C VAL A 239 0.73 -4.57 17.07
N GLN A 240 -0.17 -3.61 16.83
CA GLN A 240 -1.55 -3.68 17.31
C GLN A 240 -2.29 -4.90 16.75
N ILE A 241 -2.18 -5.16 15.44
CA ILE A 241 -2.75 -6.36 14.81
C ILE A 241 -2.25 -7.61 15.52
N SER A 242 -0.95 -7.73 15.74
CA SER A 242 -0.35 -8.89 16.44
C SER A 242 -0.92 -9.08 17.84
N THR A 243 -1.10 -7.99 18.60
CA THR A 243 -1.71 -8.06 19.94
C THR A 243 -3.19 -8.50 19.88
N VAL A 244 -3.96 -8.01 18.91
CA VAL A 244 -5.37 -8.39 18.73
C VAL A 244 -5.50 -9.81 18.22
N GLU A 245 -4.56 -10.31 17.41
CA GLU A 245 -4.51 -11.72 16.99
C GLU A 245 -4.25 -12.66 18.16
N GLU A 246 -3.35 -12.28 19.08
CA GLU A 246 -3.15 -13.03 20.33
C GLU A 246 -4.43 -13.04 21.19
N GLU A 247 -5.10 -11.88 21.31
CA GLU A 247 -6.41 -11.80 21.96
C GLU A 247 -7.43 -12.71 21.26
N ALA A 248 -7.48 -12.69 19.94
CA ALA A 248 -8.39 -13.52 19.13
C ALA A 248 -8.18 -15.01 19.41
N PHE A 249 -6.91 -15.44 19.47
CA PHE A 249 -6.57 -16.82 19.79
C PHE A 249 -7.02 -17.21 21.20
N SER A 250 -6.79 -16.34 22.18
CA SER A 250 -7.17 -16.59 23.58
C SER A 250 -8.69 -16.66 23.76
N ARG A 251 -9.45 -15.82 23.04
CA ARG A 251 -10.92 -15.70 23.12
C ARG A 251 -11.65 -16.75 22.29
N LYS A 252 -10.97 -17.44 21.37
CA LYS A 252 -11.56 -18.37 20.39
C LYS A 252 -12.55 -19.37 20.98
N ASP A 253 -12.16 -20.08 22.03
CA ASP A 253 -13.01 -21.13 22.64
C ASP A 253 -14.26 -20.57 23.35
N ILE A 254 -14.17 -19.33 23.84
CA ILE A 254 -15.30 -18.61 24.43
C ILE A 254 -16.24 -18.17 23.32
N LEU A 255 -15.73 -17.51 22.27
CA LEU A 255 -16.53 -17.01 21.15
C LEU A 255 -17.27 -18.16 20.43
N GLU A 256 -16.63 -19.32 20.23
CA GLU A 256 -17.29 -20.51 19.65
C GLU A 256 -18.45 -21.00 20.54
N LYS A 257 -18.34 -20.89 21.86
CA LYS A 257 -19.42 -21.23 22.79
C LYS A 257 -20.55 -20.20 22.76
N VAL A 258 -20.21 -18.91 22.67
CA VAL A 258 -21.18 -17.82 22.48
C VAL A 258 -21.98 -18.04 21.20
N GLU A 259 -21.31 -18.32 20.07
CA GLU A 259 -21.97 -18.58 18.79
C GLU A 259 -22.94 -19.75 18.86
N LYS A 260 -22.52 -20.88 19.46
CA LYS A 260 -23.39 -22.05 19.67
C LYS A 260 -24.59 -21.72 20.56
N TRP A 261 -24.38 -20.94 21.61
CA TRP A 261 -25.47 -20.51 22.51
C TRP A 261 -26.46 -19.59 21.78
N LEU A 262 -25.98 -18.58 21.05
CA LEU A 262 -26.82 -17.69 20.24
C LEU A 262 -27.63 -18.46 19.19
N ALA A 263 -27.02 -19.44 18.51
CA ALA A 263 -27.73 -20.30 17.57
C ALA A 263 -28.85 -21.10 18.26
N ALA A 264 -28.62 -21.62 19.47
CA ALA A 264 -29.65 -22.31 20.25
C ALA A 264 -30.79 -21.36 20.69
N CYS A 265 -30.48 -20.11 21.03
CA CYS A 265 -31.48 -19.07 21.35
C CYS A 265 -32.33 -18.68 20.12
N ASN A 266 -31.73 -18.63 18.93
CA ASN A 266 -32.46 -18.42 17.68
C ASN A 266 -33.42 -19.57 17.38
N GLU A 267 -32.97 -20.82 17.58
CA GLU A 267 -33.80 -22.03 17.45
C GLU A 267 -34.94 -22.05 18.49
N GLU A 268 -34.69 -21.57 19.71
CA GLU A 268 -35.75 -21.37 20.70
C GLU A 268 -36.80 -20.39 20.20
N SER A 269 -36.37 -19.22 19.72
CA SER A 269 -37.27 -18.18 19.22
C SER A 269 -38.12 -18.67 18.06
N TRP A 270 -37.51 -19.40 17.12
CA TRP A 270 -38.23 -20.06 16.02
C TRP A 270 -39.26 -21.05 16.54
N LEU A 271 -38.89 -21.88 17.52
CA LEU A 271 -39.79 -22.87 18.11
C LEU A 271 -40.94 -22.21 18.89
N GLU A 272 -40.70 -21.07 19.53
CA GLU A 272 -41.77 -20.30 20.16
C GLU A 272 -42.78 -19.80 19.13
N GLU A 273 -42.31 -19.29 18.00
CA GLU A 273 -43.18 -18.83 16.90
C GLU A 273 -43.97 -19.99 16.31
N TYR A 274 -43.31 -21.12 16.02
CA TYR A 274 -43.95 -22.33 15.52
C TYR A 274 -45.07 -22.85 16.46
N ASN A 275 -44.88 -22.74 17.78
CA ASN A 275 -45.87 -23.17 18.77
C ASN A 275 -47.06 -22.20 18.93
N ARG A 276 -46.96 -20.94 18.46
CA ARG A 276 -48.07 -19.97 18.50
C ARG A 276 -49.04 -20.16 17.34
N ASP A 277 -48.57 -20.66 16.21
CA ASP A 277 -49.40 -20.92 15.03
C ASP A 277 -50.44 -22.02 15.29
N GLU A 278 -51.74 -21.68 15.34
CA GLU A 278 -52.81 -22.68 15.56
C GLU A 278 -52.91 -23.72 14.42
N ASN A 279 -52.41 -23.39 13.23
CA ASN A 279 -52.38 -24.27 12.05
C ASN A 279 -51.12 -25.16 11.95
N CYS A 280 -50.25 -25.16 12.96
CA CYS A 280 -48.96 -25.87 12.93
C CYS A 280 -49.06 -27.41 12.80
N TYR A 281 -50.23 -27.97 13.14
CA TYR A 281 -50.56 -29.39 12.97
C TYR A 281 -51.47 -29.69 11.77
N SER A 282 -51.70 -28.71 10.89
CA SER A 282 -52.46 -28.95 9.67
C SER A 282 -51.71 -29.94 8.76
N ALA A 283 -52.42 -30.94 8.25
CA ALA A 283 -51.85 -32.05 7.46
C ALA A 283 -51.48 -31.61 6.02
N VAL A 284 -50.63 -30.58 5.90
CA VAL A 284 -50.13 -30.07 4.63
C VAL A 284 -48.85 -30.84 4.25
N ARG A 285 -48.66 -31.10 2.96
CA ARG A 285 -47.48 -31.76 2.40
C ARG A 285 -46.22 -30.99 2.84
N GLY A 286 -45.37 -31.61 3.68
CA GLY A 286 -44.17 -30.98 4.26
C GLY A 286 -44.16 -30.90 5.79
N ALA A 287 -45.32 -31.07 6.46
CA ALA A 287 -45.46 -30.94 7.92
C ALA A 287 -44.55 -31.89 8.73
N HIS A 288 -44.24 -33.08 8.21
CA HIS A 288 -43.33 -34.03 8.86
C HIS A 288 -41.89 -33.50 8.99
N PHE A 289 -41.40 -32.71 8.02
CA PHE A 289 -40.06 -32.10 8.10
C PHE A 289 -40.03 -30.99 9.16
N THR A 290 -41.06 -30.15 9.21
CA THR A 290 -41.20 -29.09 10.23
C THR A 290 -41.34 -29.68 11.62
N LEU A 291 -42.12 -30.74 11.79
CA LEU A 291 -42.25 -31.46 13.06
C LEU A 291 -40.90 -32.04 13.51
N LYS A 292 -40.16 -32.69 12.60
CA LYS A 292 -38.82 -33.22 12.89
C LYS A 292 -37.82 -32.11 13.25
N HIS A 293 -37.95 -30.93 12.67
CA HIS A 293 -37.15 -29.76 13.04
C HIS A 293 -37.54 -29.25 14.43
N ALA A 294 -38.84 -29.16 14.74
CA ALA A 294 -39.32 -28.79 16.07
C ALA A 294 -38.84 -29.77 17.16
N GLU A 295 -38.83 -31.08 16.90
CA GLU A 295 -38.26 -32.07 17.82
C GLU A 295 -36.76 -31.83 18.08
N LYS A 296 -35.99 -31.52 17.03
CA LYS A 296 -34.56 -31.18 17.16
C LYS A 296 -34.37 -29.86 17.91
N ALA A 297 -35.16 -28.85 17.61
CA ALA A 297 -35.14 -27.56 18.30
C ALA A 297 -35.45 -27.76 19.78
N HIS A 298 -36.48 -28.52 20.15
CA HIS A 298 -36.77 -28.88 21.54
C HIS A 298 -35.58 -29.54 22.25
N ALA A 299 -34.93 -30.50 21.59
CA ALA A 299 -33.76 -31.18 22.15
C ALA A 299 -32.57 -30.23 22.36
N LEU A 300 -32.38 -29.26 21.46
CA LEU A 300 -31.33 -28.24 21.57
C LEU A 300 -31.65 -27.21 22.65
N VAL A 301 -32.88 -26.71 22.68
CA VAL A 301 -33.43 -25.78 23.66
C VAL A 301 -33.26 -26.33 25.08
N LYS A 302 -33.50 -27.63 25.30
CA LYS A 302 -33.26 -28.27 26.60
C LYS A 302 -31.80 -28.21 27.07
N LYS A 303 -30.83 -28.07 26.15
CA LYS A 303 -29.40 -27.99 26.45
C LYS A 303 -28.90 -26.57 26.75
N ILE A 304 -29.69 -25.54 26.43
CA ILE A 304 -29.31 -24.12 26.64
C ILE A 304 -28.76 -23.84 28.05
N PRO A 305 -29.37 -24.30 29.17
CA PRO A 305 -28.85 -24.02 30.50
C PRO A 305 -27.44 -24.59 30.73
N ALA A 306 -27.17 -25.78 30.20
CA ALA A 306 -25.85 -26.40 30.28
C ALA A 306 -24.81 -25.62 29.47
N MET A 307 -25.21 -25.06 28.31
CA MET A 307 -24.36 -24.22 27.48
C MET A 307 -24.03 -22.90 28.18
N VAL A 308 -25.02 -22.26 28.82
CA VAL A 308 -24.83 -21.04 29.63
C VAL A 308 -23.85 -21.29 30.78
N ASN A 309 -24.04 -22.38 31.54
CA ASN A 309 -23.14 -22.73 32.64
C ASN A 309 -21.71 -23.02 32.16
N ALA A 310 -21.57 -23.73 31.04
CA ALA A 310 -20.26 -24.01 30.44
C ALA A 310 -19.56 -22.74 29.93
N LEU A 311 -20.32 -21.81 29.36
CA LEU A 311 -19.82 -20.50 28.93
C LEU A 311 -19.36 -19.68 30.15
N ALA A 312 -20.18 -19.57 31.18
CA ALA A 312 -19.84 -18.86 32.42
C ALA A 312 -18.55 -19.41 33.05
N ALA A 313 -18.46 -20.74 33.22
CA ALA A 313 -17.27 -21.38 33.76
C ALA A 313 -16.01 -21.12 32.92
N LYS A 314 -16.13 -21.12 31.59
CA LYS A 314 -15.00 -20.86 30.69
C LYS A 314 -14.53 -19.42 30.78
N ILE A 315 -15.45 -18.45 30.82
CA ILE A 315 -15.08 -17.04 30.92
C ILE A 315 -14.43 -16.76 32.28
N THR A 316 -15.01 -17.24 33.39
CA THR A 316 -14.40 -17.09 34.72
C THR A 316 -13.00 -17.71 34.80
N ALA A 317 -12.77 -18.84 34.12
CA ALA A 317 -11.45 -19.45 34.03
C ALA A 317 -10.47 -18.57 33.23
N TRP A 318 -10.90 -17.98 32.12
CA TRP A 318 -10.08 -17.08 31.30
C TRP A 318 -9.71 -15.79 32.05
N GLU A 319 -10.66 -15.18 32.75
CA GLU A 319 -10.40 -13.97 33.56
C GLU A 319 -9.42 -14.26 34.70
N LYS A 320 -9.57 -15.43 35.36
CA LYS A 320 -8.66 -15.85 36.43
C LYS A 320 -7.23 -16.09 35.92
N ASP A 321 -7.09 -16.66 34.72
CA ASP A 321 -5.80 -16.96 34.11
C ASP A 321 -5.06 -15.68 33.69
N ARG A 322 -5.80 -14.70 33.14
CA ARG A 322 -5.21 -13.47 32.60
C ARG A 322 -5.21 -12.28 33.56
N GLY A 323 -6.02 -12.33 34.62
CA GLY A 323 -6.14 -11.24 35.61
C GLY A 323 -6.84 -9.99 35.08
N ILE A 324 -7.53 -10.08 33.94
CA ILE A 324 -8.28 -8.99 33.31
C ILE A 324 -9.75 -9.39 33.12
N GLU A 325 -10.65 -8.39 33.17
CA GLU A 325 -12.08 -8.61 32.94
C GLU A 325 -12.35 -8.92 31.47
N PHE A 326 -13.20 -9.92 31.21
CA PHE A 326 -13.64 -10.27 29.87
C PHE A 326 -14.74 -9.31 29.41
N THR A 327 -14.56 -8.75 28.22
CA THR A 327 -15.50 -7.84 27.57
C THR A 327 -15.96 -8.39 26.22
N TYR A 328 -17.25 -8.24 25.94
CA TYR A 328 -17.88 -8.60 24.67
C TYR A 328 -18.69 -7.40 24.16
N ASP A 329 -18.29 -6.81 23.03
CA ASP A 329 -18.92 -5.61 22.45
C ASP A 329 -19.06 -4.45 23.47
N GLY A 330 -18.06 -4.30 24.35
CA GLY A 330 -18.05 -3.29 25.41
C GLY A 330 -18.93 -3.60 26.62
N VAL A 331 -19.57 -4.77 26.66
CA VAL A 331 -20.32 -5.25 27.82
C VAL A 331 -19.40 -6.13 28.68
N SER A 332 -19.13 -5.68 29.90
CA SER A 332 -18.40 -6.44 30.93
C SER A 332 -19.11 -7.75 31.30
N LEU A 333 -18.32 -8.76 31.68
CA LEU A 333 -18.81 -10.09 32.02
C LEU A 333 -19.89 -10.07 33.10
N PHE A 334 -19.74 -9.26 34.16
CA PHE A 334 -20.75 -9.20 35.23
C PHE A 334 -22.14 -8.87 34.69
N ARG A 335 -22.21 -7.99 33.69
CA ARG A 335 -23.46 -7.62 33.02
C ARG A 335 -23.93 -8.71 32.05
N LEU A 336 -23.02 -9.36 31.33
CA LEU A 336 -23.35 -10.49 30.45
C LEU A 336 -23.89 -11.69 31.25
N LEU A 337 -23.25 -12.05 32.36
CA LEU A 337 -23.69 -13.10 33.28
C LEU A 337 -25.03 -12.74 33.92
N SER A 338 -25.22 -11.48 34.35
CA SER A 338 -26.50 -11.01 34.87
C SER A 338 -27.61 -11.14 33.82
N MET A 339 -27.34 -10.77 32.56
CA MET A 339 -28.29 -10.95 31.46
C MET A 339 -28.58 -12.43 31.17
N LEU A 340 -27.57 -13.29 31.24
CA LEU A 340 -27.71 -14.74 31.04
C LEU A 340 -28.53 -15.40 32.17
N GLU A 341 -28.32 -14.96 33.41
CA GLU A 341 -29.08 -15.40 34.58
C GLU A 341 -30.53 -14.94 34.50
N GLU A 342 -30.77 -13.66 34.15
CA GLU A 342 -32.11 -13.11 33.93
C GLU A 342 -32.85 -13.84 32.79
N TYR A 343 -32.15 -14.13 31.69
CA TYR A 343 -32.69 -14.94 30.60
C TYR A 343 -33.05 -16.35 31.07
N THR A 344 -32.20 -16.99 31.88
CA THR A 344 -32.45 -18.34 32.42
C THR A 344 -33.69 -18.36 33.31
N ILE A 345 -33.86 -17.37 34.19
CA ILE A 345 -35.02 -17.20 35.07
C ILE A 345 -36.29 -16.99 34.24
N THR A 346 -36.29 -15.99 33.35
CA THR A 346 -37.44 -15.65 32.49
C THR A 346 -37.91 -16.86 31.68
N ARG A 347 -36.95 -17.63 31.14
CA ARG A 347 -37.23 -18.84 30.39
C ARG A 347 -37.88 -19.93 31.25
N GLN A 348 -37.36 -20.14 32.46
CA GLN A 348 -37.90 -21.13 33.40
C GLN A 348 -39.33 -20.76 33.82
N GLU A 349 -39.60 -19.48 34.05
CA GLU A 349 -40.95 -18.97 34.34
C GLU A 349 -41.92 -19.24 33.18
N LYS A 350 -41.51 -18.95 31.93
CA LYS A 350 -42.31 -19.27 30.73
C LYS A 350 -42.61 -20.76 30.62
N GLU A 351 -41.64 -21.63 30.90
CA GLU A 351 -41.85 -23.09 30.87
C GLU A 351 -42.81 -23.56 31.97
N GLN A 352 -42.70 -23.00 33.17
CA GLN A 352 -43.63 -23.25 34.27
C GLN A 352 -45.03 -22.77 33.95
N GLU A 353 -45.19 -21.60 33.32
CA GLU A 353 -46.49 -21.10 32.88
C GLU A 353 -47.14 -22.03 31.85
N ARG A 354 -46.37 -22.48 30.86
CA ARG A 354 -46.85 -23.48 29.89
C ARG A 354 -47.27 -24.78 30.59
N LYS A 355 -46.54 -25.21 31.61
CA LYS A 355 -46.90 -26.39 32.42
C LYS A 355 -48.21 -26.16 33.18
N ARG A 356 -48.37 -25.01 33.85
CA ARG A 356 -49.61 -24.62 34.55
C ARG A 356 -50.81 -24.59 33.60
N HIS A 357 -50.66 -24.02 32.41
CA HIS A 357 -51.71 -23.97 31.39
C HIS A 357 -52.10 -25.37 30.89
N ARG A 358 -51.11 -26.25 30.63
CA ARG A 358 -51.37 -27.66 30.27
C ARG A 358 -52.11 -28.41 31.38
N ASP A 359 -51.71 -28.23 32.64
CA ASP A 359 -52.37 -28.86 33.79
C ASP A 359 -53.80 -28.34 34.00
N GLN A 360 -54.03 -27.04 33.76
CA GLN A 360 -55.37 -26.45 33.77
C GLN A 360 -56.25 -27.04 32.64
N LYS A 361 -55.72 -27.16 31.42
CA LYS A 361 -56.41 -27.80 30.28
C LYS A 361 -56.72 -29.28 30.57
N ARG A 362 -55.78 -30.01 31.19
CA ARG A 362 -55.98 -31.40 31.62
C ARG A 362 -57.08 -31.54 32.66
N ARG A 363 -57.10 -30.69 33.69
CA ARG A 363 -58.17 -30.66 34.71
C ARG A 363 -59.53 -30.33 34.09
N ARG A 364 -59.60 -29.33 33.19
CA ARG A 364 -60.83 -29.02 32.44
C ARG A 364 -61.29 -30.22 31.59
N GLY A 365 -60.37 -30.89 30.91
CA GLY A 365 -60.66 -32.09 30.13
C GLY A 365 -61.17 -33.26 30.98
N GLN A 366 -60.59 -33.49 32.16
CA GLN A 366 -61.06 -34.51 33.12
C GLN A 366 -62.48 -34.21 33.60
N LEU A 367 -62.78 -32.96 33.95
CA LEU A 367 -64.14 -32.55 34.35
C LEU A 367 -65.16 -32.73 33.21
N ILE A 368 -64.76 -32.51 31.96
CA ILE A 368 -65.62 -32.75 30.78
C ILE A 368 -65.85 -34.27 30.61
N ALA A 369 -64.79 -35.08 30.66
CA ALA A 369 -64.89 -36.53 30.52
C ALA A 369 -65.71 -37.18 31.67
N GLU A 370 -65.56 -36.70 32.90
CA GLU A 370 -66.34 -37.17 34.06
C GLU A 370 -67.83 -36.79 33.91
N ARG A 371 -68.12 -35.58 33.42
CA ARG A 371 -69.49 -35.17 33.10
C ARG A 371 -70.10 -36.00 31.97
N GLU A 372 -69.33 -36.33 30.93
CA GLU A 372 -69.77 -37.19 29.83
C GLU A 372 -69.94 -38.66 30.25
N ALA A 373 -69.13 -39.14 31.20
CA ALA A 373 -69.27 -40.47 31.79
C ALA A 373 -70.51 -40.60 32.69
N LEU A 374 -70.85 -39.55 33.45
CA LEU A 374 -72.00 -39.52 34.36
C LEU A 374 -73.35 -39.26 33.66
N PHE A 375 -73.36 -38.45 32.60
CA PHE A 375 -74.60 -38.02 31.94
C PHE A 375 -74.74 -38.55 30.49
N GLY A 376 -73.81 -39.38 30.02
CA GLY A 376 -73.69 -39.74 28.61
C GLY A 376 -73.26 -38.53 27.74
N PRO A 377 -72.88 -38.75 26.47
CA PRO A 377 -72.60 -37.62 25.57
C PRO A 377 -73.85 -36.75 25.47
N LYS A 378 -73.77 -35.51 25.96
CA LYS A 378 -74.84 -34.53 25.79
C LYS A 378 -75.12 -34.40 24.31
N GLN A 379 -76.32 -34.82 23.88
CA GLN A 379 -76.83 -34.48 22.57
C GLN A 379 -76.80 -32.96 22.43
N SER A 380 -76.03 -32.47 21.45
CA SER A 380 -76.09 -31.07 21.06
C SER A 380 -77.50 -30.74 20.56
N PRO A 381 -78.00 -29.52 20.81
CA PRO A 381 -79.37 -29.16 20.45
C PRO A 381 -79.57 -29.14 18.93
N SER A 382 -80.52 -29.96 18.47
CA SER A 382 -81.40 -29.74 17.32
C SER A 382 -80.82 -28.99 16.10
N LYS A 383 -80.46 -29.75 15.05
CA LYS A 383 -80.67 -29.27 13.67
C LYS A 383 -82.00 -29.80 13.16
N LEU A 384 -82.92 -28.87 12.87
CA LEU A 384 -84.23 -29.11 12.27
C LEU A 384 -84.14 -29.82 10.90
N PRO A 385 -85.19 -30.57 10.50
CA PRO A 385 -85.15 -31.48 9.36
C PRO A 385 -85.32 -30.74 8.02
N ARG A 386 -84.52 -31.13 7.01
CA ARG A 386 -84.84 -30.87 5.61
C ARG A 386 -85.26 -32.17 4.95
N THR A 387 -86.49 -32.17 4.48
CA THR A 387 -87.13 -33.16 3.63
C THR A 387 -86.45 -33.21 2.26
N SER A 388 -86.08 -34.40 1.78
CA SER A 388 -86.42 -34.83 0.42
C SER A 388 -86.18 -36.33 0.25
N THR A 389 -87.30 -37.00 0.02
CA THR A 389 -87.58 -38.36 -0.40
C THR A 389 -86.63 -38.95 -1.45
N GLY A 390 -86.30 -40.24 -1.31
CA GLY A 390 -86.10 -41.12 -2.47
C GLY A 390 -85.04 -42.22 -2.33
N GLY A 391 -85.47 -43.46 -2.07
CA GLY A 391 -84.89 -44.63 -2.75
C GLY A 391 -84.05 -45.64 -1.95
N SER A 392 -84.71 -46.43 -1.10
CA SER A 392 -84.57 -47.90 -0.89
C SER A 392 -83.31 -48.65 -1.40
N SER A 393 -82.59 -49.35 -0.52
CA SER A 393 -82.80 -50.80 -0.30
C SER A 393 -81.95 -51.38 0.86
N ARG A 394 -82.49 -52.43 1.48
CA ARG A 394 -82.10 -53.19 2.69
C ARG A 394 -80.95 -54.17 2.34
N ARG A 395 -80.10 -54.78 3.21
CA ARG A 395 -80.24 -55.46 4.53
C ARG A 395 -78.81 -55.96 4.96
N PRO A 396 -78.51 -56.28 6.24
CA PRO A 396 -77.15 -56.49 6.77
C PRO A 396 -76.76 -57.97 7.05
N SER A 397 -75.46 -58.27 7.13
CA SER A 397 -74.85 -59.42 7.85
C SER A 397 -73.32 -59.26 7.90
N LEU A 398 -72.67 -59.23 9.07
CA LEU A 398 -72.30 -60.31 10.01
C LEU A 398 -70.95 -60.97 9.66
N GLY A 399 -69.93 -60.62 10.46
CA GLY A 399 -68.91 -61.55 10.98
C GLY A 399 -67.77 -62.07 10.08
N GLY A 400 -66.53 -61.71 10.45
CA GLY A 400 -65.49 -62.72 10.71
C GLY A 400 -64.32 -62.90 9.73
N ALA A 401 -63.12 -62.87 10.31
CA ALA A 401 -61.88 -63.59 9.97
C ALA A 401 -60.88 -63.03 8.91
N ILE A 402 -59.76 -62.52 9.46
CA ILE A 402 -58.33 -62.85 9.22
C ILE A 402 -58.02 -63.74 7.98
N ILE A 403 -57.11 -63.28 7.11
CA ILE A 403 -55.81 -63.89 6.69
C ILE A 403 -55.26 -63.22 5.41
N GLN A 404 -54.02 -62.72 5.54
CA GLN A 404 -52.87 -62.54 4.61
C GLN A 404 -53.02 -62.25 3.09
N PRO A 405 -52.03 -61.54 2.49
CA PRO A 405 -52.05 -61.10 1.09
C PRO A 405 -51.38 -62.11 0.13
N PRO A 406 -51.68 -62.03 -1.18
CA PRO A 406 -50.73 -62.41 -2.21
C PRO A 406 -50.42 -61.24 -3.19
N LYS A 407 -49.15 -61.16 -3.56
CA LYS A 407 -48.58 -60.52 -4.77
C LYS A 407 -47.97 -61.66 -5.63
N PRO A 408 -47.49 -61.45 -6.87
CA PRO A 408 -47.91 -60.62 -8.03
C PRO A 408 -47.97 -61.54 -9.31
N PRO A 409 -47.92 -61.10 -10.62
CA PRO A 409 -46.76 -60.45 -11.26
C PRO A 409 -47.05 -59.41 -12.39
N GLU A 410 -46.03 -58.56 -12.63
CA GLU A 410 -45.42 -58.06 -13.89
C GLU A 410 -46.28 -57.92 -15.18
N ALA A 411 -46.15 -56.90 -16.02
CA ALA A 411 -44.99 -56.16 -16.51
C ALA A 411 -45.48 -54.84 -17.19
N LEU A 412 -44.74 -53.75 -17.42
CA LEU A 412 -43.58 -53.59 -18.30
C LEU A 412 -43.06 -52.12 -18.28
N HIS A 413 -41.74 -51.98 -18.51
CA HIS A 413 -40.99 -50.84 -19.12
C HIS A 413 -40.80 -49.53 -18.32
N SER A 414 -39.59 -49.22 -17.80
CA SER A 414 -38.38 -48.62 -18.45
C SER A 414 -38.57 -47.13 -18.78
N LYS A 415 -37.75 -46.11 -18.45
CA LYS A 415 -36.34 -45.87 -18.05
C LYS A 415 -36.37 -44.59 -17.18
N SER A 416 -35.75 -44.45 -16.00
CA SER A 416 -34.33 -44.18 -15.71
C SER A 416 -33.63 -43.11 -16.56
N THR A 417 -33.50 -41.89 -16.00
CA THR A 417 -32.20 -41.23 -15.83
C THR A 417 -32.15 -40.58 -14.44
N ARG A 418 -31.20 -41.06 -13.63
CA ARG A 418 -30.78 -40.53 -12.32
C ARG A 418 -29.40 -39.93 -12.52
N SER A 419 -29.15 -38.75 -11.97
CA SER A 419 -27.79 -38.32 -11.61
C SER A 419 -27.75 -38.05 -10.12
N THR A 420 -26.99 -38.88 -9.41
CA THR A 420 -26.43 -38.64 -8.08
C THR A 420 -25.20 -39.53 -7.99
N LYS A 421 -24.00 -38.94 -7.88
CA LYS A 421 -23.00 -39.32 -6.86
C LYS A 421 -21.70 -38.51 -6.98
N LYS A 422 -21.37 -37.84 -5.88
CA LYS A 422 -20.23 -38.12 -4.98
C LYS A 422 -18.87 -38.38 -5.62
N GLY A 423 -17.89 -37.57 -5.20
CA GLY A 423 -16.47 -37.94 -5.12
C GLY A 423 -15.92 -37.46 -3.78
N ASP A 424 -15.45 -38.40 -2.96
CA ASP A 424 -14.60 -38.19 -1.77
C ASP A 424 -13.17 -37.85 -2.22
N GLY A 425 -12.38 -37.29 -1.29
CA GLY A 425 -11.07 -36.72 -1.54
C GLY A 425 -9.91 -37.67 -1.82
N ASP A 426 -8.73 -37.09 -2.03
CA ASP A 426 -7.47 -37.66 -1.56
C ASP A 426 -6.40 -36.55 -1.38
N MET A 427 -5.48 -36.90 -0.50
CA MET A 427 -4.32 -36.22 0.04
C MET A 427 -3.29 -35.76 -0.99
N GLY A 428 -2.69 -34.62 -0.70
CA GLY A 428 -1.46 -34.13 -1.34
C GLY A 428 -0.71 -33.20 -0.40
N ALA A 429 0.01 -33.78 0.54
CA ALA A 429 0.94 -33.09 1.41
C ALA A 429 2.19 -32.68 0.62
N LEU A 430 2.57 -31.41 0.66
CA LEU A 430 3.96 -30.96 0.50
C LEU A 430 4.17 -29.63 1.24
N SER A 431 5.00 -29.67 2.28
CA SER A 431 5.71 -28.51 2.81
C SER A 431 6.55 -27.83 1.72
N PRO A 432 6.88 -26.55 1.90
CA PRO A 432 8.23 -26.21 2.37
C PRO A 432 8.14 -25.22 3.54
N GLY A 433 8.84 -25.40 4.65
CA GLY A 433 10.29 -25.50 4.67
C GLY A 433 10.82 -24.08 4.84
N GLN A 434 11.09 -23.71 6.09
CA GLN A 434 11.92 -22.55 6.42
C GLN A 434 13.19 -22.61 5.56
N PHE A 435 13.41 -21.58 4.73
CA PHE A 435 14.74 -21.18 4.33
C PHE A 435 14.89 -19.70 4.63
N SER A 436 15.36 -19.44 5.85
CA SER A 436 16.25 -18.31 6.11
C SER A 436 17.48 -18.46 5.22
N LEU A 437 17.37 -17.99 4.00
CA LEU A 437 18.46 -17.66 3.10
C LEU A 437 17.92 -16.47 2.34
N ASN A 438 18.47 -15.28 2.60
CA ASN A 438 18.71 -14.27 1.56
C ASN A 438 19.30 -12.96 2.07
N SER A 439 19.66 -12.81 3.35
CA SER A 439 20.60 -11.72 3.70
C SER A 439 21.98 -12.02 3.07
N HIS A 440 22.46 -13.26 3.19
CA HIS A 440 23.74 -13.67 2.61
C HIS A 440 23.71 -13.77 1.07
N MET A 441 22.60 -14.24 0.46
CA MET A 441 22.47 -14.30 -1.01
C MET A 441 22.20 -12.92 -1.62
N ALA A 442 21.50 -12.00 -0.94
CA ALA A 442 21.37 -10.62 -1.39
C ALA A 442 22.70 -9.86 -1.27
N ILE A 443 23.50 -10.14 -0.23
CA ILE A 443 24.87 -9.62 -0.12
C ILE A 443 25.76 -10.22 -1.23
N VAL A 444 25.63 -11.52 -1.54
CA VAL A 444 26.37 -12.17 -2.63
C VAL A 444 25.93 -11.64 -4.00
N LEU A 445 24.63 -11.37 -4.22
CA LEU A 445 24.15 -10.72 -5.46
C LEU A 445 24.64 -9.27 -5.57
N LYS A 446 24.62 -8.50 -4.47
CA LYS A 446 25.15 -7.13 -4.44
C LYS A 446 26.66 -7.09 -4.69
N LEU A 447 27.42 -8.05 -4.14
CA LEU A 447 28.85 -8.19 -4.41
C LEU A 447 29.11 -8.66 -5.85
N LEU A 448 28.34 -9.61 -6.39
CA LEU A 448 28.49 -10.07 -7.77
C LEU A 448 28.16 -8.96 -8.78
N LEU A 449 27.14 -8.14 -8.54
CA LEU A 449 26.81 -6.99 -9.38
C LEU A 449 27.88 -5.90 -9.28
N PHE A 450 28.42 -5.65 -8.08
CA PHE A 450 29.54 -4.72 -7.88
C PHE A 450 30.82 -5.19 -8.57
N PHE A 451 31.18 -6.48 -8.48
CA PHE A 451 32.32 -7.05 -9.18
C PHE A 451 32.11 -7.10 -10.70
N PHE A 452 30.91 -7.39 -11.18
CA PHE A 452 30.59 -7.35 -12.61
C PHE A 452 30.73 -5.93 -13.17
N PHE A 453 30.34 -4.91 -12.41
CA PHE A 453 30.49 -3.50 -12.80
C PHE A 453 31.96 -3.05 -12.83
N ILE A 454 32.77 -3.47 -11.84
CA ILE A 454 34.21 -3.18 -11.81
C ILE A 454 34.95 -3.93 -12.92
N ILE A 455 34.64 -5.21 -13.15
CA ILE A 455 35.29 -6.01 -14.21
C ILE A 455 34.96 -5.46 -15.59
N ASN A 456 33.71 -5.05 -15.85
CA ASN A 456 33.36 -4.40 -17.12
C ASN A 456 34.09 -3.05 -17.30
N LYS A 457 34.27 -2.26 -16.23
CA LYS A 457 35.10 -1.05 -16.28
C LYS A 457 36.58 -1.36 -16.55
N VAL A 458 37.14 -2.43 -15.98
CA VAL A 458 38.55 -2.81 -16.19
C VAL A 458 38.78 -3.39 -17.58
N VAL A 459 37.84 -4.19 -18.11
CA VAL A 459 37.92 -4.74 -19.48
C VAL A 459 37.81 -3.61 -20.52
N LEU A 460 36.92 -2.63 -20.32
CA LEU A 460 36.83 -1.44 -21.19
C LEU A 460 38.07 -0.54 -21.15
N VAL A 461 38.84 -0.56 -20.05
CA VAL A 461 40.11 0.20 -19.93
C VAL A 461 41.30 -0.57 -20.53
N ILE A 462 41.28 -1.90 -20.51
CA ILE A 462 42.34 -2.74 -21.09
C ILE A 462 42.22 -2.82 -22.62
N ASP A 463 41.01 -2.80 -23.18
CA ASP A 463 40.80 -2.75 -24.65
C ASP A 463 41.19 -1.40 -25.29
N PHE A 464 41.51 -0.38 -24.49
CA PHE A 464 42.02 0.92 -24.94
C PHE A 464 43.55 1.10 -24.75
N SER A 465 44.29 0.06 -24.35
CA SER A 465 45.76 0.12 -24.14
C SER A 465 46.56 -1.00 -24.80
N ILE A 466 46.06 -1.59 -25.90
CA ILE A 466 46.85 -2.43 -26.82
C ILE A 466 46.86 -1.81 -28.22
#